data_AF-X1BDN2-F1
#
_entry.id   AF-X1BDN2-F1
#
_cell.length_a   1.000
_cell.length_b   1.000
_cell.length_c   1.000
_cell.angle_alpha   90.00
_cell.angle_beta   90.00
_cell.angle_gamma   90.00
#
_symmetry.space_group_name_H-M   'P 1'
#
loop_
_entity.id
_entity.type
_entity.pdbx_description
1 polymer ?
#
loop_
_entity_poly.entity_id
_entity_poly.type
_entity_poly.pdbx_seq_one_letter_code
_entity_poly.pdbx_strand_id
1 'polypeptide(L)'
;DGYEKIKQYLKLSGTLVSFSPAIEQVKKTTLALRENEFYEINTYDLMKRKYQVKPNATHPEVRMIGHTGYLTFGRKVRDVKNPYRERKPKQEEYMNLDGMPFRGEDL
;
A
#
# COMPACT_ATOMS: atom_id res chain seq x y z
N ASP A 1 11.77 7.89 -8.73
CA ASP A 1 11.20 7.87 -10.09
C ASP A 1 9.80 7.27 -10.21
N GLY A 2 9.54 6.05 -9.72
CA GLY A 2 8.23 5.41 -9.91
C GLY A 2 7.02 6.15 -9.30
N TYR A 3 7.13 6.68 -8.07
CA TYR A 3 6.01 7.37 -7.40
C TYR A 3 5.64 8.70 -8.06
N GLU A 4 6.62 9.43 -8.59
CA GLU A 4 6.37 10.69 -9.31
C GLU A 4 5.55 10.45 -10.58
N LYS A 5 5.82 9.35 -11.28
CA LYS A 5 5.03 8.93 -12.44
C LYS A 5 3.62 8.49 -12.02
N ILE A 6 3.45 7.73 -10.93
CA ILE A 6 2.13 7.34 -10.41
C ILE A 6 1.25 8.57 -10.10
N LYS A 7 1.81 9.63 -9.51
CA LYS A 7 1.03 10.86 -9.22
C LYS A 7 0.36 11.47 -10.45
N GLN A 8 0.96 11.33 -11.63
CA GLN A 8 0.41 11.88 -12.88
C GLN A 8 -0.88 11.16 -13.31
N TYR A 9 -1.06 9.93 -12.83
CA TYR A 9 -2.22 9.08 -13.07
C TYR A 9 -3.33 9.26 -12.01
N LEU A 10 -3.05 9.96 -10.90
CA LEU A 10 -4.04 10.24 -9.85
C LEU A 10 -4.63 11.65 -10.00
N LYS A 11 -5.96 11.77 -9.90
CA LYS A 11 -6.63 13.07 -9.68
C LYS A 11 -6.15 13.72 -8.38
N LEU A 12 -6.37 15.03 -8.22
CA LEU A 12 -6.24 15.64 -6.90
C LEU A 12 -7.13 14.89 -5.91
N SER A 13 -6.63 14.66 -4.70
CA SER A 13 -7.30 13.86 -3.68
C SER A 13 -7.34 12.35 -3.96
N GLY A 14 -6.76 11.87 -5.06
CA GLY A 14 -6.66 10.44 -5.37
C GLY A 14 -5.77 9.69 -4.39
N THR A 15 -6.09 8.41 -4.16
CA THR A 15 -5.42 7.54 -3.19
C THR A 15 -4.61 6.48 -3.91
N LEU A 16 -3.35 6.33 -3.51
CA LEU A 16 -2.51 5.18 -3.81
C LEU A 16 -2.62 4.17 -2.66
N VAL A 17 -2.75 2.89 -2.99
CA VAL A 17 -2.74 1.79 -2.02
C VAL A 17 -1.66 0.80 -2.43
N SER A 18 -0.76 0.47 -1.50
CA SER A 18 0.28 -0.55 -1.67
C SER A 18 -0.03 -1.73 -0.77
N PHE A 19 0.03 -2.94 -1.33
CA PHE A 19 0.00 -4.18 -0.56
C PHE A 19 1.42 -4.71 -0.35
N SER A 20 1.77 -5.06 0.89
CA SER A 20 3.09 -5.57 1.27
C SER A 20 2.95 -6.86 2.11
N PRO A 21 3.56 -7.99 1.72
CA PRO A 21 3.59 -9.18 2.56
C PRO A 21 4.52 -9.05 3.78
N ALA A 22 5.53 -8.17 3.74
CA ALA A 22 6.51 -8.00 4.82
C ALA A 22 6.48 -6.60 5.46
N ILE A 23 6.84 -6.49 6.74
CA ILE A 23 6.85 -5.20 7.45
C ILE A 23 7.97 -4.26 6.98
N GLU A 24 9.13 -4.77 6.58
CA GLU A 24 10.21 -3.91 6.05
C GLU A 24 9.82 -3.22 4.75
N GLN A 25 9.00 -3.89 3.95
CA GLN A 25 8.40 -3.32 2.75
C GLN A 25 7.42 -2.17 3.06
N VAL A 26 6.64 -2.28 4.14
CA VAL A 26 5.80 -1.18 4.64
C VAL A 26 6.64 0.04 4.99
N LYS A 27 7.75 -0.16 5.71
CA LYS A 27 8.65 0.92 6.10
C LYS A 27 9.16 1.65 4.87
N LYS A 28 9.70 0.92 3.88
CA LYS A 28 10.21 1.50 2.64
C LYS A 28 9.11 2.25 1.86
N THR A 29 7.90 1.69 1.76
CA THR A 29 6.74 2.37 1.12
C THR A 29 6.38 3.66 1.81
N THR A 30 6.28 3.63 3.13
CA THR A 30 5.87 4.78 3.94
C THR A 30 6.86 5.93 3.78
N LEU A 31 8.16 5.63 3.75
CA LEU A 31 9.20 6.63 3.50
C LEU A 31 9.11 7.21 2.08
N ALA A 32 8.98 6.35 1.07
CA ALA A 32 8.86 6.79 -0.32
C ALA A 32 7.63 7.66 -0.55
N LEU A 33 6.48 7.33 0.05
CA LEU A 33 5.27 8.16 -0.02
C LEU A 33 5.49 9.55 0.60
N ARG A 34 6.21 9.64 1.73
CA ARG A 34 6.53 10.92 2.39
C ARG A 34 7.47 11.78 1.53
N GLU A 35 8.53 11.19 1.00
CA GLU A 35 9.48 11.87 0.10
C GLU A 35 8.79 12.40 -1.17
N ASN A 36 7.70 11.74 -1.58
CA ASN A 36 6.90 12.11 -2.72
C ASN A 36 5.64 12.89 -2.31
N GLU A 37 5.61 13.61 -1.18
CA GLU A 37 4.49 14.54 -0.84
C GLU A 37 3.08 13.91 -0.86
N PHE A 38 2.96 12.61 -0.57
CA PHE A 38 1.67 12.02 -0.21
C PHE A 38 1.34 12.34 1.25
N TYR A 39 0.05 12.45 1.55
CA TYR A 39 -0.47 12.76 2.88
C TYR A 39 -1.47 11.70 3.34
N GLU A 40 -1.93 11.80 4.59
CA GLU A 40 -2.82 10.79 5.20
C GLU A 40 -2.24 9.36 5.09
N ILE A 41 -0.92 9.24 5.25
CA ILE A 41 -0.21 7.97 5.09
C ILE A 41 -0.49 7.08 6.29
N ASN A 42 -1.28 6.04 6.06
CA ASN A 42 -1.69 5.08 7.08
C ASN A 42 -1.40 3.67 6.59
N THR A 43 -0.87 2.82 7.48
CA THR A 43 -0.74 1.38 7.20
C THR A 43 -1.64 0.60 8.12
N TYR A 44 -2.34 -0.38 7.55
CA TYR A 44 -3.18 -1.31 8.29
C TYR A 44 -2.73 -2.74 8.00
N ASP A 45 -2.77 -3.58 9.01
CA ASP A 45 -2.74 -5.03 8.87
C ASP A 45 -4.07 -5.64 9.32
N LEU A 46 -4.32 -6.89 8.93
CA LEU A 46 -5.50 -7.63 9.39
C LEU A 46 -5.05 -8.85 10.21
N MET A 47 -5.55 -8.91 11.45
CA MET A 47 -5.37 -10.08 12.31
C MET A 47 -6.57 -11.01 12.16
N LYS A 48 -6.33 -12.17 11.56
CA LYS A 48 -7.33 -13.23 11.48
C LYS A 48 -7.18 -14.17 12.67
N ARG A 49 -8.16 -14.16 13.58
CA ARG A 49 -8.21 -15.05 14.74
C ARG A 49 -9.34 -16.05 14.62
N LYS A 50 -9.00 -17.35 14.63
CA LYS A 50 -10.00 -18.41 14.67
C LYS A 50 -10.43 -18.67 16.11
N TYR A 51 -11.70 -19.04 16.27
CA TYR A 51 -12.25 -19.46 17.54
C TYR A 51 -12.63 -20.93 17.44
N GLN A 52 -12.25 -21.69 18.46
CA GLN A 52 -12.81 -22.99 18.72
C GLN A 52 -14.13 -22.80 19.47
N VAL A 53 -15.22 -23.20 18.84
CA VAL A 53 -16.57 -23.11 19.39
C VAL A 53 -17.10 -24.52 19.60
N LYS A 54 -17.32 -24.91 20.86
CA LYS A 54 -17.89 -26.19 21.30
C LYS A 54 -18.92 -25.94 22.40
N PRO A 55 -19.88 -26.87 22.63
CA PRO A 55 -20.91 -26.71 23.66
C PRO A 55 -20.39 -26.35 25.06
N ASN A 56 -19.19 -26.84 25.41
CA ASN A 56 -18.62 -26.70 26.75
C ASN A 56 -17.34 -25.84 26.77
N ALA A 57 -16.92 -25.27 25.63
CA ALA A 57 -15.69 -24.51 25.51
C ALA A 57 -15.73 -23.61 24.27
N THR A 58 -15.67 -22.30 24.48
CA THR A 58 -15.52 -21.30 23.42
C THR A 58 -14.32 -20.42 23.72
N HIS A 59 -13.26 -20.55 22.94
CA HIS A 59 -12.05 -19.76 23.11
C HIS A 59 -11.31 -19.60 21.77
N PRO A 60 -10.40 -18.62 21.63
CA PRO A 60 -9.55 -18.51 20.45
C PRO A 60 -8.62 -19.70 20.29
N GLU A 61 -8.31 -20.08 19.06
CA GLU A 61 -7.26 -21.07 18.79
C GLU A 61 -5.91 -20.60 19.35
N VAL A 62 -5.14 -21.54 19.92
CA VAL A 62 -3.85 -21.24 20.59
C VAL A 62 -2.79 -20.79 19.58
N ARG A 63 -2.76 -21.40 18.39
CA ARG A 63 -1.87 -21.00 17.30
C ARG A 63 -2.60 -20.06 16.36
N MET A 64 -1.98 -18.94 16.03
CA MET A 64 -2.46 -18.02 15.00
C MET A 64 -1.29 -17.48 14.18
N ILE A 65 -1.58 -17.07 12.94
CA ILE A 65 -0.66 -16.27 12.15
C ILE A 65 -0.98 -14.81 12.47
N GLY A 66 -0.01 -14.10 13.06
CA GLY A 66 -0.17 -12.75 13.60
C GLY A 66 -0.36 -11.64 12.56
N HIS A 67 -0.26 -11.93 11.27
CA HIS A 67 -0.42 -10.99 10.17
C HIS A 67 -0.74 -11.74 8.87
N THR A 68 -1.54 -11.13 7.99
CA THR A 68 -1.77 -11.65 6.63
C THR A 68 -0.98 -10.89 5.56
N GLY A 69 -0.76 -9.59 5.81
CA GLY A 69 -0.18 -8.64 4.88
C GLY A 69 -0.64 -7.23 5.25
N TYR A 70 0.07 -6.24 4.76
CA TYR A 70 -0.10 -4.84 5.11
C TYR A 70 -0.64 -4.06 3.91
N LEU A 71 -1.54 -3.12 4.17
CA LEU A 71 -2.02 -2.14 3.21
C LEU A 71 -1.58 -0.75 3.64
N THR A 72 -0.71 -0.13 2.86
CA THR A 72 -0.26 1.25 3.07
C THR A 72 -0.98 2.17 2.08
N PHE A 73 -1.67 3.17 2.62
CA PHE A 73 -2.42 4.17 1.90
C PHE A 73 -1.61 5.47 1.82
N GLY A 74 -1.78 6.24 0.75
CA GLY A 74 -1.28 7.61 0.65
C GLY A 74 -2.14 8.44 -0.29
N ARG A 75 -2.44 9.69 0.08
CA ARG A 75 -3.31 10.60 -0.67
C ARG A 75 -2.53 11.72 -1.34
N LYS A 76 -2.81 11.96 -2.61
CA LYS A 76 -2.26 13.10 -3.36
C LYS A 76 -3.03 14.36 -2.99
N VAL A 77 -2.37 15.35 -2.37
CA VAL A 77 -3.03 16.61 -1.93
C VAL A 77 -2.51 17.86 -2.65
N ARG A 78 -1.51 17.71 -3.52
CA ARG A 78 -0.99 18.79 -4.36
C ARG A 78 -1.07 18.43 -5.83
N ASP A 79 -1.69 19.32 -6.61
CA ASP A 79 -1.64 19.32 -8.07
C ASP A 79 -1.88 20.75 -8.57
N VAL A 80 -0.79 21.49 -8.79
CA VAL A 80 -0.85 22.92 -9.10
C VAL A 80 -1.27 23.18 -10.55
N LYS A 81 -1.13 22.19 -11.44
CA LYS A 81 -1.32 22.38 -12.89
C LYS A 81 -2.73 22.05 -13.37
N ASN A 82 -3.45 21.11 -12.76
CA ASN A 82 -4.88 20.85 -13.03
C ASN A 82 -5.48 19.85 -12.01
N PRO A 83 -6.29 20.28 -11.03
CA PRO A 83 -6.77 19.40 -9.96
C PRO A 83 -7.74 18.29 -10.43
N TYR A 84 -8.35 18.43 -11.61
CA TYR A 84 -9.42 17.54 -12.07
C TYR A 84 -9.02 16.52 -13.15
N ARG A 85 -7.82 16.64 -13.76
CA ARG A 85 -7.38 15.74 -14.83
C ARG A 85 -6.39 14.69 -14.32
N GLU A 86 -6.83 13.44 -14.24
CA GLU A 86 -5.93 12.30 -14.34
C GLU A 86 -5.51 12.11 -15.80
N ARG A 87 -4.23 11.84 -16.05
CA ARG A 87 -3.81 11.33 -17.36
C ARG A 87 -4.16 9.85 -17.39
N LYS A 88 -5.23 9.45 -18.08
CA LYS A 88 -5.41 8.02 -18.35
C LYS A 88 -4.32 7.56 -19.32
N PRO A 89 -3.64 6.43 -19.05
CA PRO A 89 -2.65 5.93 -19.98
C PRO A 89 -3.35 5.56 -21.30
N LYS A 90 -2.78 5.98 -22.43
CA LYS A 90 -3.37 5.72 -23.76
C LYS A 90 -3.24 4.24 -24.18
N GLN A 91 -2.32 3.51 -23.55
CA GLN A 91 -2.07 2.08 -23.70
C GLN A 91 -1.78 1.51 -22.32
N GLU A 92 -1.89 0.19 -22.14
CA GLU A 92 -1.46 -0.45 -20.90
C GLU A 92 0.04 -0.19 -20.68
N GLU A 93 0.35 0.64 -19.69
CA GLU A 93 1.72 0.96 -19.34
C GLU A 93 2.09 0.17 -18.09
N TYR A 94 2.97 -0.81 -18.28
CA TYR A 94 3.57 -1.54 -17.18
C TYR A 94 4.73 -0.70 -16.66
N MET A 95 4.54 -0.09 -15.49
CA MET A 95 5.63 0.60 -14.82
C MET A 95 6.61 -0.44 -14.33
N ASN A 96 7.84 -0.39 -14.84
CA ASN A 96 8.90 -1.19 -14.28
C ASN A 96 9.10 -0.79 -12.81
N LEU A 97 9.03 -1.77 -11.93
CA LEU A 97 9.15 -1.60 -10.48
C LEU A 97 10.59 -1.81 -10.02
N ASP A 98 11.54 -1.97 -10.93
CA ASP A 98 12.97 -2.02 -10.60
C ASP A 98 13.38 -0.74 -9.86
N GLY A 99 14.03 -0.89 -8.70
CA GLY A 99 14.31 0.20 -7.76
C GLY A 99 13.12 0.69 -6.91
N MET A 100 11.89 0.19 -7.14
CA MET A 100 10.87 0.23 -6.09
C MET A 100 11.21 -0.82 -5.04
N PRO A 101 10.86 -0.59 -3.76
CA PRO A 101 11.27 -1.45 -2.66
C PRO A 101 10.69 -2.88 -2.66
N PHE A 102 10.16 -3.36 -3.79
CA PHE A 102 9.26 -4.50 -3.92
C PHE A 102 9.63 -5.55 -4.97
N ARG A 103 10.57 -5.34 -5.89
CA ARG A 103 10.94 -6.39 -6.86
C ARG A 103 12.46 -6.42 -7.13
N GLY A 104 13.10 -7.43 -6.55
CA GLY A 104 14.22 -8.19 -7.10
C GLY A 104 15.49 -7.45 -7.53
N GLU A 105 16.29 -7.00 -6.56
CA GLU A 105 17.77 -7.00 -6.71
C GLU A 105 18.49 -7.79 -5.59
N ASP A 106 17.76 -8.20 -4.53
CA ASP A 106 18.31 -8.87 -3.34
C ASP A 106 17.77 -10.31 -3.11
N LEU A 107 17.51 -11.09 -4.17
CA LEU A 107 17.25 -12.53 -4.09
C LEU A 107 18.14 -13.30 -5.08
#